data_AF-A0A8J6YWY4-F1
#
_entry.id   AF-A0A8J6YWY4-F1
#
_cell.length_a   1.000
_cell.length_b   1.000
_cell.length_c   1.000
_cell.angle_alpha   90.00
_cell.angle_beta   90.00
_cell.angle_gamma   90.00
#
_symmetry.space_group_name_H-M   'P 1'
#
loop_
_entity.id
_entity.type
_entity.pdbx_description
1 polymer ?
#
loop_
_entity_poly.entity_id
_entity_poly.type
_entity_poly.pdbx_seq_one_letter_code
_entity_poly.pdbx_strand_id
1 'polypeptide(L)'
;MNLDTLNPSELKVVEDLFLQGITGKPVQVPRRLAESLLHKGIIEEAVFVTGYTASGAVTKTAFRLSAMGQFRYCMWFEHKTQTA
;
A
#
# COMPACT_ATOMS: atom_id res chain seq x y z
N MET A 1 13.11 1.74 -9.71
CA MET A 1 11.87 1.28 -10.39
C MET A 1 10.87 2.42 -10.37
N ASN A 2 10.38 2.82 -11.54
CA ASN A 2 9.40 3.90 -11.71
C ASN A 2 7.97 3.32 -11.60
N LEU A 3 7.06 4.02 -10.90
CA LEU A 3 5.66 3.63 -10.80
C LEU A 3 4.92 3.67 -12.15
N ASP A 4 5.44 4.40 -13.14
CA ASP A 4 4.93 4.36 -14.53
C ASP A 4 5.03 2.96 -15.19
N THR A 5 5.80 2.04 -14.61
CA THR A 5 5.90 0.64 -15.09
C THR A 5 4.84 -0.29 -14.49
N LEU A 6 4.02 0.22 -13.57
CA LEU A 6 2.92 -0.54 -13.00
C LEU A 6 1.74 -0.60 -13.98
N ASN A 7 1.08 -1.75 -14.03
CA ASN A 7 -0.21 -1.80 -14.72
C ASN A 7 -1.27 -1.02 -13.92
N PRO A 8 -2.41 -0.65 -14.52
CA PRO A 8 -3.43 0.16 -13.85
C PRO A 8 -3.97 -0.46 -12.55
N SER A 9 -4.07 -1.80 -12.47
CA SER A 9 -4.54 -2.49 -11.27
C SER A 9 -3.51 -2.45 -10.13
N GLU A 10 -2.22 -2.58 -10.45
CA GLU A 10 -1.13 -2.42 -9.49
C GLU A 10 -1.06 -0.98 -8.97
N LEU A 11 -1.16 0.01 -9.86
CA LEU A 11 -1.15 1.42 -9.48
C LEU A 11 -2.33 1.75 -8.55
N LYS A 12 -3.54 1.26 -8.87
CA LYS A 12 -4.72 1.42 -8.01
C LYS A 12 -4.49 0.87 -6.60
N VAL A 13 -3.86 -0.31 -6.49
CA VAL A 13 -3.51 -0.88 -5.18
C VAL A 13 -2.53 0.02 -4.43
N VAL A 14 -1.53 0.59 -5.09
CA VAL A 14 -0.58 1.51 -4.45
C VAL A 14 -1.29 2.76 -3.93
N GLU A 15 -2.21 3.35 -4.71
CA GLU A 15 -3.04 4.48 -4.28
C GLU A 15 -3.91 4.12 -3.07
N ASP A 16 -4.58 2.96 -3.10
CA ASP A 16 -5.43 2.52 -1.98
C ASP A 16 -4.61 2.27 -0.72
N LEU A 17 -3.41 1.68 -0.84
CA LEU A 17 -2.51 1.47 0.29
C LEU A 17 -1.93 2.78 0.84
N PHE A 18 -1.74 3.79 -0.02
CA PHE A 18 -1.40 5.14 0.44
C PHE A 18 -2.54 5.74 1.28
N LEU A 19 -3.78 5.66 0.77
CA LEU A 19 -4.97 6.13 1.50
C LEU A 19 -5.23 5.34 2.78
N GLN A 20 -4.94 4.04 2.80
CA GLN A 20 -4.94 3.22 4.02
C GLN A 20 -3.99 3.79 5.08
N GLY A 21 -2.78 4.22 4.68
CA GLY A 21 -1.82 4.82 5.60
C GLY A 21 -2.34 6.09 6.28
N ILE A 22 -3.16 6.86 5.56
CA ILE A 22 -3.79 8.09 6.07
C ILE A 22 -5.02 7.79 6.93
N THR A 23 -5.88 6.88 6.46
CA THR A 23 -7.18 6.61 7.08
C THR A 23 -7.13 5.57 8.19
N GLY A 24 -6.06 4.78 8.26
CA GLY A 24 -5.92 3.63 9.15
C GLY A 24 -6.83 2.44 8.80
N LYS A 25 -7.57 2.49 7.67
CA LYS A 25 -8.53 1.45 7.28
C LYS A 25 -7.87 0.41 6.36
N PRO A 26 -7.75 -0.87 6.77
CA PRO A 26 -7.10 -1.88 5.95
C PRO A 26 -7.83 -2.14 4.62
N VAL A 27 -7.07 -2.13 3.53
CA VAL A 27 -7.53 -2.43 2.17
C VAL A 27 -7.31 -3.91 1.89
N GLN A 28 -8.25 -4.52 1.16
CA GLN A 28 -8.07 -5.87 0.63
C GLN A 28 -7.30 -5.81 -0.68
N VAL A 29 -6.14 -6.46 -0.72
CA VAL A 29 -5.30 -6.54 -1.92
C VAL A 29 -5.40 -7.95 -2.50
N PRO A 30 -5.78 -8.12 -3.79
CA PRO A 30 -5.76 -9.42 -4.44
C PRO A 30 -4.37 -10.04 -4.40
N ARG A 31 -4.29 -11.33 -4.03
CA ARG A 31 -3.02 -12.05 -3.81
C ARG A 31 -2.02 -11.92 -4.97
N ARG A 32 -2.48 -12.06 -6.22
CA ARG A 32 -1.63 -11.92 -7.41
C ARG A 32 -0.99 -10.54 -7.54
N LEU A 33 -1.74 -9.48 -7.20
CA LEU A 33 -1.21 -8.11 -7.23
C LEU A 33 -0.25 -7.88 -6.07
N ALA A 34 -0.56 -8.42 -4.88
CA ALA A 34 0.34 -8.35 -3.74
C ALA A 34 1.68 -9.03 -4.00
N GLU A 35 1.68 -10.25 -4.55
CA GLU A 35 2.90 -10.99 -4.90
C GLU A 35 3.78 -10.21 -5.90
N SER A 36 3.17 -9.64 -6.93
CA SER A 36 3.89 -8.78 -7.89
C SER A 36 4.50 -7.54 -7.22
N LEU A 37 3.72 -6.82 -6.42
CA LEU A 37 4.17 -5.59 -5.76
C LEU A 37 5.20 -5.83 -4.65
N LEU A 38 5.13 -6.97 -3.97
CA LEU A 38 6.14 -7.44 -3.01
C LEU A 38 7.46 -7.70 -3.71
N HIS A 39 7.45 -8.43 -4.83
CA HIS A 39 8.66 -8.71 -5.60
C HIS A 39 9.32 -7.42 -6.12
N LYS A 40 8.50 -6.41 -6.45
CA LYS A 40 8.95 -5.07 -6.84
C LYS A 40 9.43 -4.19 -5.67
N GLY A 41 9.30 -4.66 -4.43
CA GLY A 41 9.66 -3.94 -3.21
C GLY A 41 8.84 -2.67 -2.98
N ILE A 42 7.60 -2.63 -3.47
CA ILE A 42 6.71 -1.47 -3.33
C ILE A 42 5.90 -1.57 -2.05
N ILE A 43 5.41 -2.77 -1.74
CA ILE A 43 4.61 -3.06 -0.54
C ILE A 43 5.35 -4.01 0.38
N GLU A 44 4.88 -4.14 1.61
CA GLU A 44 5.34 -5.11 2.60
C GLU A 44 4.16 -5.67 3.40
N GLU A 45 4.33 -6.85 3.97
CA GLU A 45 3.37 -7.43 4.92
C GLU A 45 3.39 -6.64 6.23
N ALA A 46 2.22 -6.41 6.79
CA ALA A 46 2.06 -5.70 8.04
C ALA A 46 0.91 -6.26 8.88
N VAL A 47 1.04 -6.10 10.19
CA VAL A 47 0.03 -6.48 11.17
C VAL A 47 -0.71 -5.22 11.62
N PHE A 48 -2.03 -5.22 11.45
CA PHE A 48 -2.90 -4.13 11.85
C PHE A 48 -3.67 -4.52 13.09
N VAL A 49 -3.71 -3.63 14.08
CA VAL A 49 -4.63 -3.77 15.21
C VAL A 49 -6.01 -3.31 14.75
N THR A 50 -6.97 -4.23 14.69
CA THR A 50 -8.34 -3.98 14.24
C THR A 50 -9.32 -3.79 15.40
N GLY A 51 -8.87 -4.01 16.63
CA GLY A 51 -9.67 -3.82 17.83
C GLY A 51 -8.94 -4.29 19.09
N TYR A 52 -9.65 -4.24 20.22
CA TYR A 52 -9.15 -4.72 21.50
C TYR A 52 -10.22 -5.57 22.19
N THR A 53 -9.78 -6.63 22.84
CA THR A 53 -10.59 -7.51 23.70
C THR A 53 -9.97 -7.55 25.09
N ALA A 54 -10.66 -8.15 26.07
CA ALA A 54 -10.11 -8.33 27.42
C ALA A 54 -8.80 -9.16 27.44
N SER A 55 -8.57 -10.01 26.43
CA SER A 55 -7.36 -10.80 26.25
C SER A 55 -6.26 -10.10 25.43
N GLY A 56 -6.50 -8.87 24.95
CA GLY A 56 -5.50 -8.07 24.23
C GLY A 56 -5.96 -7.58 22.86
N ALA A 57 -4.99 -7.10 22.07
CA ALA A 57 -5.21 -6.55 20.74
C ALA A 57 -5.67 -7.63 19.74
N VAL A 58 -6.75 -7.34 19.00
CA VAL A 58 -7.16 -8.13 17.85
C VAL A 58 -6.37 -7.64 16.65
N THR A 59 -5.65 -8.54 15.99
CA THR A 59 -4.81 -8.19 14.86
C THR A 59 -5.23 -8.89 13.57
N LYS A 60 -4.91 -8.25 12.44
CA LYS A 60 -5.10 -8.80 11.10
C LYS A 60 -3.86 -8.54 10.27
N THR A 61 -3.38 -9.56 9.58
CA THR A 61 -2.32 -9.40 8.57
C THR A 61 -2.89 -8.83 7.29
N ALA A 62 -2.24 -7.80 6.77
CA ALA A 62 -2.54 -7.18 5.48
C ALA A 62 -1.25 -6.62 4.87
N PHE A 63 -1.37 -5.79 3.84
CA PHE A 63 -0.23 -5.12 3.20
C PHE A 63 -0.22 -3.63 3.52
N ARG A 64 0.95 -3.01 3.49
CA ARG A 64 1.12 -1.55 3.47
C ARG A 64 2.18 -1.17 2.44
N LEU A 65 2.23 0.11 2.08
CA LEU A 65 3.38 0.63 1.35
C LEU A 65 4.65 0.46 2.20
N SER A 66 5.71 -0.05 1.59
CA SER A 66 7.04 0.05 2.19
C SER A 66 7.45 1.53 2.26
N ALA A 67 8.44 1.87 3.08
CA ALA A 67 8.98 3.24 3.13
C ALA A 67 9.40 3.75 1.74
N MET A 68 10.03 2.87 0.94
CA MET A 68 10.43 3.18 -0.43
C MET A 68 9.23 3.30 -1.37
N GLY A 69 8.22 2.44 -1.23
CA GLY A 69 6.97 2.53 -2.00
C GLY A 69 6.23 3.83 -1.74
N GLN A 70 6.16 4.26 -0.47
CA GLN A 70 5.53 5.52 -0.07
C GLN A 70 6.27 6.73 -0.63
N PHE A 71 7.60 6.77 -0.48
CA PHE A 71 8.42 7.85 -1.06
C PHE A 71 8.22 7.95 -2.59
N ARG A 72 8.28 6.82 -3.30
CA ARG A 72 8.09 6.78 -4.76
C ARG A 72 6.71 7.24 -5.18
N TYR A 73 5.67 6.86 -4.43
CA TYR A 73 4.30 7.29 -4.71
C TYR A 73 4.14 8.81 -4.57
N CYS A 74 4.68 9.40 -3.50
CA CYS A 74 4.64 10.86 -3.33
C CYS A 74 5.33 11.60 -4.49
N MET A 75 6.55 11.17 -4.86
CA MET A 75 7.29 11.77 -5.97
C MET A 75 6.54 11.64 -7.31
N TRP A 76 5.98 10.46 -7.59
CA TRP A 76 5.22 10.22 -8.81
C TRP A 76 3.95 11.07 -8.86
N PHE A 77 3.20 11.13 -7.76
CA PHE A 77 1.96 11.91 -7.67
C PHE A 77 2.24 13.41 -7.89
N GLU A 78 3.25 13.95 -7.20
CA GLU A 78 3.66 15.35 -7.37
C GLU A 78 3.98 15.67 -8.84
N HIS A 79 4.80 14.83 -9.48
CA HIS A 79 5.13 15.00 -10.90
C HIS A 79 3.89 14.98 -11.79
N LYS A 80 2.96 14.02 -11.59
CA LYS A 80 1.72 13.95 -12.37
C LYS A 80 0.85 15.19 -12.19
N THR A 81 0.75 15.72 -10.97
CA THR A 81 -0.05 16.92 -10.67
C THR A 81 0.55 18.21 -11.22
N GLN A 82 1.87 18.29 -11.40
CA GLN A 82 2.52 19.45 -12.04
C GLN A 82 2.40 19.44 -13.56
N THR A 83 2.20 18.27 -14.16
CA THR A 83 2.04 18.09 -15.62
C THR A 83 0.58 18.04 -16.10
N ALA A 84 -0.38 18.10 -15.18
CA ALA A 84 -1.83 18.04 -15.45
C ALA A 84 -2.43 19.44 -15.48
#